data_AF-A0A518HJT3-F1
#
_entry.id   AF-A0A518HJT3-F1
#
_cell.length_a   1.000
_cell.length_b   1.000
_cell.length_c   1.000
_cell.angle_alpha   90.00
_cell.angle_beta   90.00
_cell.angle_gamma   90.00
#
_symmetry.space_group_name_H-M   'P 1'
#
loop_
_entity.id
_entity.type
_entity.pdbx_description
1 polymer ?
#
loop_
_entity_poly.entity_id
_entity_poly.type
_entity_poly.pdbx_seq_one_letter_code
_entity_poly.pdbx_strand_id
1 'polypeptide(L)'
;MAVMAAVEEAEAELETEPELCCEHCGSESVRLTHEYPKRSWSEILGRDSECSPGWCRESQKLDEIRFWDDAMGEGFSEWYQWYLKSGIESARESPGLDAMTETTAETGMQQRMLF
;
A
#
# COMPACT_ATOMS: atom_id res chain seq x y z
N MET A 1 -38.39 21.24 -58.22
CA MET A 1 -38.33 19.78 -58.00
C MET A 1 -36.91 19.20 -57.99
N ALA A 2 -35.85 19.99 -58.17
CA ALA A 2 -34.46 19.51 -58.04
C ALA A 2 -33.88 19.66 -56.62
N VAL A 3 -34.52 20.45 -55.75
CA VAL A 3 -34.03 20.70 -54.39
C VAL A 3 -34.34 19.54 -53.45
N MET A 4 -35.44 18.80 -53.65
CA MET A 4 -35.82 17.67 -52.78
C MET A 4 -34.98 16.42 -53.03
N ALA A 5 -34.48 16.22 -54.25
CA ALA A 5 -33.59 15.10 -54.57
C ALA A 5 -32.19 15.23 -53.94
N ALA A 6 -31.74 16.46 -53.65
CA ALA A 6 -30.46 16.71 -52.99
C ALA A 6 -30.50 16.54 -51.46
N VAL A 7 -31.70 16.50 -50.86
CA VAL A 7 -31.85 16.24 -49.42
C VAL A 7 -31.87 14.73 -49.14
N GLU A 8 -32.31 13.92 -50.11
CA GLU A 8 -32.45 12.46 -49.96
C GLU A 8 -31.11 11.71 -50.13
N GLU A 9 -30.13 12.26 -50.85
CA GLU A 9 -28.79 11.64 -50.99
C GLU A 9 -27.82 11.99 -49.84
N ALA A 10 -28.17 12.92 -48.94
CA ALA A 10 -27.29 13.36 -47.86
C ALA A 10 -27.54 12.65 -46.51
N GLU A 11 -28.63 11.89 -46.37
CA GLU A 11 -28.97 11.16 -45.12
C GLU A 11 -28.60 9.66 -45.17
N ALA A 12 -27.90 9.21 -46.22
CA ALA A 12 -27.50 7.81 -46.40
C ALA A 12 -26.05 7.52 -45.98
N GLU A 13 -25.36 8.44 -45.32
CA GLU A 13 -24.22 8.09 -44.46
C GLU A 13 -24.80 7.58 -43.14
N LEU A 14 -25.37 6.38 -43.17
CA LEU A 14 -25.56 5.57 -41.98
C LEU A 14 -24.19 5.47 -41.32
N GLU A 15 -23.97 6.30 -40.30
CA GLU A 15 -22.90 6.12 -39.33
C GLU A 15 -23.01 4.66 -38.87
N THR A 16 -22.22 3.78 -39.48
CA THR A 16 -22.06 2.40 -39.02
C THR A 16 -21.51 2.53 -37.61
N GLU A 17 -22.39 2.44 -36.61
CA GLU A 17 -21.98 2.34 -35.22
C GLU A 17 -20.89 1.27 -35.15
N PRO A 18 -19.71 1.59 -34.58
CA PRO A 18 -18.63 0.63 -34.54
C PRO A 18 -19.13 -0.59 -33.78
N GLU A 19 -19.05 -1.77 -34.40
CA GLU A 19 -19.32 -3.03 -33.72
C GLU A 19 -18.31 -3.17 -32.58
N LEU A 20 -18.73 -2.83 -31.37
CA LEU A 20 -17.92 -2.91 -30.16
C LEU A 20 -17.79 -4.38 -29.75
N CYS A 21 -16.85 -5.07 -30.40
CA CYS A 21 -16.49 -6.44 -30.09
C CYS A 21 -15.31 -6.45 -29.11
N CYS A 22 -15.33 -7.36 -28.14
CA CYS A 22 -14.18 -7.60 -27.27
C CYS A 22 -12.96 -8.05 -28.09
N GLU A 23 -11.84 -7.31 -28.04
CA GLU A 23 -10.62 -7.64 -28.79
C GLU A 23 -10.04 -9.02 -28.46
N HIS A 24 -10.36 -9.57 -27.27
CA HIS A 24 -9.84 -10.85 -26.83
C HIS A 24 -10.68 -12.06 -27.27
N CYS A 25 -12.01 -11.92 -27.36
CA CYS A 25 -12.91 -13.06 -27.62
C CYS A 25 -13.95 -12.82 -28.72
N GLY A 26 -13.98 -11.65 -29.35
CA GLY A 26 -14.91 -11.31 -30.44
C GLY A 26 -16.38 -11.24 -30.04
N SER A 27 -16.68 -11.21 -28.74
CA SER A 27 -18.05 -11.12 -28.26
C SER A 27 -18.61 -9.72 -28.49
N GLU A 28 -19.77 -9.65 -29.14
CA GLU A 28 -20.58 -8.43 -29.38
C GLU A 28 -21.32 -7.94 -28.13
N SER A 29 -21.37 -8.75 -27.07
CA SER A 29 -22.11 -8.43 -25.84
C SER A 29 -21.36 -8.88 -24.59
N VAL A 30 -21.46 -8.07 -23.54
CA VAL A 30 -20.97 -8.42 -22.21
C VAL A 30 -22.07 -9.15 -21.45
N ARG A 31 -21.81 -10.42 -21.09
CA ARG A 31 -22.71 -11.21 -20.25
C ARG A 31 -22.00 -11.52 -18.93
N LEU A 32 -22.70 -11.29 -17.82
CA LEU A 32 -22.20 -11.68 -16.51
C LEU A 32 -22.20 -13.21 -16.43
N THR A 33 -21.02 -13.82 -16.40
CA THR A 33 -20.88 -15.27 -16.28
C THR A 33 -20.84 -15.69 -14.83
N HIS A 34 -20.05 -15.00 -14.01
CA HIS A 34 -19.83 -15.29 -12.60
C HIS A 34 -19.81 -14.01 -11.77
N GLU A 35 -20.36 -14.10 -10.57
CA GLU A 35 -20.30 -13.06 -9.55
C GLU A 35 -19.52 -13.58 -8.36
N TYR A 36 -18.53 -12.82 -7.92
CA TYR A 36 -17.76 -13.09 -6.72
C TYR A 36 -18.12 -12.06 -5.66
N PRO A 37 -18.08 -12.42 -4.37
CA PRO A 37 -18.29 -11.45 -3.30
C PRO A 37 -17.27 -10.32 -3.42
N LYS A 38 -17.75 -9.09 -3.29
CA LYS A 38 -16.89 -7.90 -3.33
C LYS A 38 -15.92 -7.96 -2.16
N ARG A 39 -14.62 -7.98 -2.46
CA ARG A 39 -13.56 -7.86 -1.45
C ARG A 39 -13.70 -6.52 -0.74
N SER A 40 -13.36 -6.51 0.54
CA SER A 40 -13.35 -5.29 1.34
C SER A 40 -12.29 -4.31 0.84
N TRP A 41 -12.49 -3.02 1.12
CA TRP A 41 -11.47 -2.01 0.79
C TRP A 41 -10.17 -2.23 1.55
N SER A 42 -10.22 -2.76 2.77
CA SER A 42 -9.02 -3.13 3.53
C SER A 42 -8.22 -4.25 2.86
N GLU A 43 -8.88 -5.19 2.19
CA GLU A 43 -8.17 -6.25 1.44
C GLU A 43 -7.58 -5.73 0.13
N ILE A 44 -8.24 -4.77 -0.54
CA ILE A 44 -7.79 -4.24 -1.83
C ILE A 44 -6.71 -3.16 -1.65
N LEU A 45 -6.90 -2.27 -0.69
CA LEU A 45 -6.07 -1.08 -0.48
C LEU A 45 -5.17 -1.20 0.75
N GLY A 46 -5.20 -2.34 1.45
CA GLY A 46 -4.32 -2.59 2.59
C GLY A 46 -2.85 -2.51 2.21
N ARG A 47 -2.00 -2.21 3.20
CA ARG A 47 -0.56 -1.99 3.02
C ARG A 47 0.14 -3.17 2.32
N ASP A 48 -0.23 -4.39 2.70
CA ASP A 48 0.35 -5.62 2.18
C ASP A 48 -0.43 -6.19 0.98
N SER A 49 -1.39 -5.44 0.43
CA SER A 49 -2.20 -5.91 -0.70
C SER A 49 -1.42 -5.83 -2.01
N GLU A 50 -1.30 -6.98 -2.67
CA GLU A 50 -0.77 -7.08 -4.04
C GLU A 50 -1.68 -6.38 -5.05
N CYS A 51 -2.98 -6.28 -4.73
CA CYS A 51 -3.99 -5.65 -5.58
C CYS A 51 -4.02 -4.12 -5.46
N SER A 52 -3.30 -3.55 -4.49
CA SER A 52 -3.32 -2.10 -4.27
C SER A 52 -2.70 -1.36 -5.46
N PRO A 53 -3.31 -0.26 -5.94
CA PRO A 53 -2.69 0.60 -6.93
C PRO A 53 -1.36 1.18 -6.41
N GLY A 54 -0.38 1.34 -7.31
CA GLY A 54 0.94 1.87 -6.93
C GLY A 54 0.89 3.23 -6.22
N TRP A 55 0.05 4.14 -6.71
CA TRP A 55 -0.14 5.46 -6.07
C TRP A 55 -0.66 5.36 -4.63
N CYS A 56 -1.48 4.35 -4.32
CA CYS A 56 -2.07 4.18 -3.00
C CYS A 56 -1.01 3.69 -2.01
N ARG A 57 -0.14 2.76 -2.43
CA ARG A 57 1.01 2.30 -1.64
C ARG A 57 1.98 3.44 -1.33
N GLU A 58 2.34 4.24 -2.32
CA GLU A 58 3.24 5.38 -2.10
C GLU A 58 2.63 6.43 -1.18
N SER A 59 1.32 6.72 -1.33
CA SER A 59 0.61 7.63 -0.42
C SER A 59 0.64 7.14 1.03
N GLN A 60 0.34 5.85 1.27
CA GLN A 60 0.37 5.28 2.62
C GLN A 60 1.76 5.34 3.24
N LYS A 61 2.81 5.11 2.44
CA LYS A 61 4.20 5.21 2.90
C LYS A 61 4.57 6.65 3.31
N LEU A 62 4.14 7.64 2.53
CA LEU A 62 4.37 9.05 2.86
C LEU A 62 3.62 9.46 4.12
N ASP A 63 2.39 9.00 4.31
CA ASP A 63 1.62 9.27 5.52
C ASP A 63 2.25 8.60 6.76
N GLU A 64 2.78 7.39 6.62
CA GLU A 64 3.53 6.71 7.69
C GLU A 64 4.80 7.49 8.07
N ILE A 65 5.57 7.96 7.07
CA ILE A 65 6.76 8.79 7.31
C ILE A 65 6.38 10.07 8.05
N ARG A 66 5.37 10.79 7.57
CA ARG A 66 4.89 12.03 8.19
C ARG A 66 4.45 11.81 9.62
N PHE A 67 3.67 10.76 9.86
CA PHE A 67 3.18 10.42 11.19
C PHE A 67 4.33 10.22 12.19
N TRP A 68 5.35 9.44 11.79
CA TRP A 68 6.46 9.13 12.68
C TRP A 68 7.41 10.30 12.89
N ASP A 69 7.65 11.10 11.86
CA ASP A 69 8.47 12.32 11.97
C ASP A 69 7.77 13.38 12.84
N ASP A 70 6.45 13.55 12.70
CA ASP A 70 5.68 14.46 13.55
C ASP A 70 5.68 14.00 15.02
N ALA A 71 5.66 12.69 15.28
CA ALA A 71 5.61 12.13 16.63
C ALA A 71 6.96 12.08 17.34
N MET A 72 8.04 11.78 16.60
CA MET A 72 9.36 11.45 17.15
C MET A 72 10.44 12.49 16.81
N GLY A 73 10.15 13.42 15.92
CA GLY A 73 11.06 14.44 15.42
C GLY A 73 11.40 14.24 13.93
N GLU A 74 11.66 15.36 13.25
CA GLU A 74 12.02 15.40 11.83
C GLU A 74 13.19 14.45 11.52
N GLY A 75 13.04 13.63 10.47
CA GLY A 75 14.06 12.67 10.04
C GLY A 75 14.10 11.36 10.84
N PHE A 76 13.22 11.17 11.81
CA PHE A 76 13.14 9.94 12.59
C PHE A 76 12.89 8.72 11.70
N SER A 77 11.96 8.80 10.75
CA SER A 77 11.58 7.67 9.88
C SER A 77 12.76 7.18 9.04
N GLU A 78 13.58 8.11 8.53
CA GLU A 78 14.79 7.78 7.76
C GLU A 78 15.86 7.13 8.65
N TRP A 79 16.11 7.72 9.81
CA TRP A 79 17.03 7.16 10.80
C TRP A 79 16.60 5.75 11.24
N TYR A 80 15.30 5.54 11.49
CA TYR A 80 14.76 4.27 11.92
C TYR A 80 14.84 3.20 10.82
N GLN A 81 14.55 3.57 9.56
CA GLN A 81 14.76 2.66 8.43
C GLN A 81 16.23 2.28 8.25
N TRP A 82 17.14 3.23 8.42
CA TRP A 82 18.58 2.94 8.43
C TRP A 82 18.94 1.97 9.56
N TYR A 83 18.49 2.26 10.78
CA TYR A 83 18.74 1.43 11.97
C TYR A 83 18.29 -0.03 11.77
N LEU A 84 17.08 -0.24 11.25
CA LEU A 84 16.55 -1.58 10.96
C LEU A 84 17.38 -2.33 9.90
N LYS A 85 17.88 -1.62 8.88
CA LYS A 85 18.70 -2.21 7.80
C LYS A 85 20.14 -2.48 8.22
N SER A 86 20.68 -1.67 9.12
CA SER A 86 22.06 -1.78 9.59
C SER A 86 22.29 -3.00 10.48
N GLY A 87 21.22 -3.67 10.93
CA GLY A 87 21.33 -4.92 11.69
C GLY A 87 22.20 -4.79 12.93
N ILE A 88 22.19 -3.62 13.58
CA ILE A 88 22.91 -3.39 14.83
C ILE A 88 22.25 -4.31 15.86
N GLU A 89 22.81 -5.51 16.01
CA GLU A 89 22.43 -6.54 16.98
C GLU A 89 22.36 -5.89 18.37
N SER A 90 21.16 -5.55 18.84
CA SER A 90 20.99 -5.18 20.24
C SER A 90 21.11 -6.45 21.08
N ALA A 91 22.24 -6.55 21.79
CA ALA A 91 22.58 -7.54 22.81
C ALA A 91 22.32 -9.02 22.42
N ARG A 92 23.34 -9.68 21.86
CA ARG A 92 23.52 -11.10 22.16
C ARG A 92 23.52 -11.23 23.68
N GLU A 93 22.61 -12.04 24.23
CA GLU A 93 22.68 -12.46 25.62
C GLU A 93 24.12 -12.91 25.90
N SER A 94 24.76 -12.28 26.89
CA SER A 94 26.02 -12.78 27.42
C SER A 94 25.79 -14.23 27.82
N PRO A 95 26.50 -15.22 27.27
CA PRO A 95 26.30 -16.60 27.66
C PRO A 95 26.67 -16.73 29.13
N GLY A 96 25.70 -17.13 29.94
CA GLY A 96 25.90 -17.72 31.25
C GLY A 96 26.42 -16.77 32.33
N LEU A 97 25.48 -16.22 33.10
CA LEU A 97 25.65 -16.09 34.55
C LEU A 97 25.79 -17.50 35.15
N ASP A 98 26.93 -18.15 34.92
CA ASP A 98 27.32 -19.39 35.60
C ASP A 98 28.84 -19.38 35.82
N ALA A 99 29.33 -18.30 36.42
CA ALA A 99 30.60 -18.29 37.12
C ALA A 99 30.57 -17.19 38.18
N MET A 100 30.22 -17.61 39.41
CA MET A 100 30.91 -17.27 40.67
C MET A 100 31.30 -15.81 40.90
N THR A 101 31.01 -15.11 41.99
CA THR A 101 30.52 -15.41 43.34
C THR A 101 30.59 -14.06 44.06
N GLU A 102 29.59 -13.75 44.88
CA GLU A 102 29.64 -12.80 46.02
C GLU A 102 30.07 -11.34 45.80
N THR A 103 29.40 -10.45 46.54
CA THR A 103 29.72 -9.03 46.77
C THR A 103 29.31 -8.02 45.68
N THR A 104 28.01 -7.78 45.52
CA THR A 104 27.49 -6.42 45.20
C THR A 104 25.96 -6.37 45.36
N ALA A 105 25.44 -6.81 46.50
CA ALA A 105 24.01 -6.71 46.80
C ALA A 105 23.59 -5.37 47.45
N GLU A 106 24.53 -4.48 47.82
CA GLU A 106 24.16 -3.26 48.57
C GLU A 106 24.07 -1.97 47.74
N THR A 107 24.59 -1.93 46.51
CA THR A 107 24.63 -0.66 45.75
C THR A 107 23.38 -0.41 44.90
N GLY A 108 22.54 -1.42 44.67
CA GLY A 108 21.37 -1.32 43.78
C GLY A 108 20.09 -0.75 44.40
N MET A 109 20.03 -0.60 45.73
CA MET A 109 18.82 -0.11 46.41
C MET A 109 18.75 1.41 46.60
N GLN A 110 19.87 2.15 46.48
CA GLN A 110 19.86 3.61 46.72
C GLN A 110 19.38 4.45 45.53
N GLN A 111 19.36 3.92 44.31
CA GLN A 111 19.04 4.74 43.12
C GLN A 111 17.53 4.89 42.84
N ARG A 112 16.66 4.27 43.65
CA ARG A 112 15.19 4.40 43.56
C ARG A 112 14.57 5.44 44.51
N MET A 113 15.38 6.24 45.21
CA MET A 113 14.91 7.30 46.12
C MET A 113 15.37 8.71 45.72
N LEU A 114 15.50 8.99 44.43
CA LEU A 114 15.59 10.36 43.96
C LEU A 114 14.57 10.53 42.84
N PHE A 115 13.45 11.15 43.23
CA PHE A 115 12.53 11.87 42.34
C PHE A 115 13.31 12.88 41.48
#